data_AF-A0A7V8WC88-F1
#
_entry.id   AF-A0A7V8WC88-F1
#
_cell.length_a   1.000
_cell.length_b   1.000
_cell.length_c   1.000
_cell.angle_alpha   90.00
_cell.angle_beta   90.00
_cell.angle_gamma   90.00
#
_symmetry.space_group_name_H-M   'P 1'
#
loop_
_entity.id
_entity.type
_entity.pdbx_description
1 polymer ?
#
loop_
_entity_poly.entity_id
_entity_poly.type
_entity_poly.pdbx_seq_one_letter_code
_entity_poly.pdbx_strand_id
1 'polypeptide(L)'
;MAILIEANARFVAAVMVCAFVLMVIVAAQELTGKELCGRLTAEEVSAAVGVGRTAQAGDDRCTYAKSGSPAIRLVNSTSDTREEFIELVKTLKGTVQDGPGGSVISSVAFDLQNGKTSAAWFILGKSPVELEFDRGLEIDKARALVEAARR
;
A
#
# COMPACT_ATOMS: atom_id res chain seq x y z
N MET A 1 -45.22 25.61 20.83
CA MET A 1 -44.13 26.06 19.94
C MET A 1 -42.71 25.67 20.43
N ALA A 2 -42.56 24.86 21.50
CA ALA A 2 -41.25 24.42 21.99
C ALA A 2 -40.79 23.05 21.43
N ILE A 3 -41.74 22.16 21.09
CA ILE A 3 -41.47 20.78 20.66
C ILE A 3 -40.81 20.72 19.26
N LEU A 4 -41.13 21.69 18.39
CA LEU A 4 -40.56 21.77 17.03
C LEU A 4 -39.07 22.15 17.03
N ILE A 5 -38.61 22.84 18.09
CA ILE A 5 -37.21 23.30 18.22
C ILE A 5 -36.32 22.15 18.74
N GLU A 6 -36.81 21.36 19.71
CA GLU A 6 -36.07 20.21 20.25
C GLU A 6 -35.88 19.08 19.21
N ALA A 7 -36.89 18.84 18.36
CA ALA A 7 -36.78 17.85 17.29
C ALA A 7 -35.72 18.25 16.24
N ASN A 8 -35.67 19.54 15.88
CA ASN A 8 -34.65 20.07 14.97
C ASN A 8 -33.24 19.99 15.59
N ALA A 9 -33.08 20.29 16.88
CA ALA A 9 -31.78 20.22 17.54
C ALA A 9 -31.22 18.78 17.60
N ARG A 10 -32.08 17.79 17.88
CA ARG A 10 -31.69 16.37 17.89
C ARG A 10 -31.35 15.85 16.50
N PHE A 11 -32.09 16.27 15.47
CA PHE A 11 -31.82 15.89 14.09
C PHE A 11 -30.49 16.48 13.58
N VAL A 12 -30.22 17.76 13.85
CA VAL A 12 -28.96 18.41 13.48
C VAL A 12 -27.76 17.79 14.22
N ALA A 13 -27.91 17.46 15.50
CA ALA A 13 -26.86 16.78 16.26
C ALA A 13 -26.58 15.37 15.72
N ALA A 14 -27.60 14.60 15.36
CA ALA A 14 -27.43 13.27 14.77
C ALA A 14 -26.74 13.31 13.39
N VAL A 15 -27.09 14.29 12.55
CA VAL A 15 -26.44 14.47 11.24
C VAL A 15 -24.98 14.90 11.39
N MET A 16 -24.67 15.80 12.34
CA MET A 16 -23.29 16.17 12.62
C MET A 16 -22.46 15.02 13.20
N VAL A 17 -23.01 14.21 14.10
CA VAL A 17 -22.31 13.03 14.64
C VAL A 17 -22.06 12.00 13.55
N CYS A 18 -23.04 11.72 12.68
CA CYS A 18 -22.85 10.82 11.54
C CYS A 18 -21.81 11.36 10.54
N ALA A 19 -21.82 12.66 10.24
CA ALA A 19 -20.84 13.28 9.35
C ALA A 19 -19.42 13.27 9.95
N PHE A 20 -19.29 13.52 11.26
CA PHE A 20 -18.01 13.48 11.96
C PHE A 20 -17.47 12.05 12.07
N VAL A 21 -18.33 11.07 12.35
CA VAL A 21 -17.97 9.65 12.35
C VAL A 21 -17.60 9.18 10.93
N LEU A 22 -18.30 9.61 9.88
CA LEU A 22 -17.91 9.33 8.50
C LEU A 22 -16.55 9.95 8.16
N MET A 23 -16.29 11.20 8.52
CA MET A 23 -15.00 11.86 8.25
C MET A 23 -13.83 11.16 8.97
N VAL A 24 -14.06 10.65 10.17
CA VAL A 24 -13.05 9.91 10.96
C VAL A 24 -12.85 8.48 10.42
N ILE A 25 -13.84 7.90 9.72
CA ILE A 25 -13.74 6.56 9.13
C ILE A 25 -13.13 6.59 7.72
N VAL A 26 -13.31 7.68 6.95
CA VAL A 26 -12.87 7.77 5.54
C VAL A 26 -11.38 8.04 5.40
N ALA A 27 -10.69 8.54 6.42
CA ALA A 27 -9.24 8.46 6.49
C ALA A 27 -8.85 7.10 7.09
N ALA A 28 -8.89 6.04 6.29
CA ALA A 28 -8.03 4.88 6.57
C ALA A 28 -6.63 5.47 6.75
N GLN A 29 -6.14 5.52 7.99
CA GLN A 29 -4.99 6.36 8.39
C GLN A 29 -3.82 6.09 7.44
N GLU A 30 -3.52 7.03 6.55
CA GLU A 30 -2.34 6.90 5.69
C GLU A 30 -1.11 6.77 6.59
N LEU A 31 -0.23 5.82 6.29
CA LEU A 31 1.02 5.73 7.02
C LEU A 31 1.88 6.91 6.60
N THR A 32 2.50 7.57 7.59
CA THR A 32 3.48 8.61 7.30
C THR A 32 4.66 8.00 6.55
N GLY A 33 5.35 8.80 5.72
CA GLY A 33 6.59 8.37 5.08
C GLY A 33 7.61 7.80 6.06
N LYS A 34 7.72 8.38 7.26
CA LYS A 34 8.61 7.87 8.31
C LYS A 34 8.21 6.46 8.78
N GLU A 35 6.92 6.20 8.95
CA GLU A 35 6.42 4.88 9.35
C GLU A 35 6.62 3.85 8.24
N LEU A 36 6.32 4.20 6.98
CA LEU A 36 6.58 3.35 5.82
C LEU A 36 8.07 2.98 5.74
N CYS A 37 8.97 3.96 5.94
CA CYS A 37 10.41 3.76 5.77
C CYS A 37 11.00 2.95 6.94
N GLY A 38 10.30 2.87 8.06
CA GLY A 38 10.67 2.01 9.18
C GLY A 38 10.29 0.53 8.99
N ARG A 39 9.50 0.17 7.97
CA ARG A 39 9.02 -1.20 7.76
C ARG A 39 10.00 -2.12 7.06
N LEU A 40 10.90 -1.57 6.25
CA LEU A 40 11.92 -2.33 5.56
C LEU A 40 13.29 -1.75 5.85
N THR A 41 14.17 -2.61 6.34
CA THR A 41 15.59 -2.27 6.53
C THR A 41 16.32 -2.34 5.19
N ALA A 42 17.43 -1.61 5.08
CA ALA A 42 18.28 -1.68 3.90
C ALA A 42 18.86 -3.10 3.72
N GLU A 43 19.07 -3.84 4.80
CA GLU A 43 19.55 -5.22 4.80
C GLU A 43 18.52 -6.20 4.22
N GLU A 44 17.24 -6.11 4.62
CA GLU A 44 16.16 -6.94 4.08
C GLU A 44 15.98 -6.71 2.58
N VAL A 45 16.04 -5.45 2.16
CA VAL A 45 16.02 -5.08 0.74
C VAL A 45 17.26 -5.62 0.03
N SER A 46 18.46 -5.43 0.61
CA SER A 46 19.72 -5.92 0.04
C SER A 46 19.75 -7.44 -0.12
N ALA A 47 19.17 -8.19 0.81
CA ALA A 47 19.09 -9.65 0.71
C ALA A 47 18.20 -10.08 -0.47
N ALA A 48 17.13 -9.34 -0.75
CA ALA A 48 16.25 -9.61 -1.88
C ALA A 48 16.88 -9.19 -3.22
N VAL A 49 17.44 -7.98 -3.33
CA VAL A 49 17.89 -7.42 -4.63
C VAL A 49 19.40 -7.27 -4.79
N GLY A 50 20.19 -7.71 -3.80
CA GLY A 50 21.65 -7.74 -3.83
C GLY A 50 22.33 -6.40 -3.50
N VAL A 51 21.59 -5.34 -3.16
CA VAL A 51 22.15 -3.99 -2.95
C VAL A 51 21.25 -3.12 -2.08
N GLY A 52 21.84 -2.30 -1.19
CA GLY A 52 21.10 -1.43 -0.27
C GLY A 52 21.52 0.04 -0.36
N ARG A 53 20.53 0.94 -0.28
CA ARG A 53 20.69 2.34 0.13
C ARG A 53 19.40 2.85 0.77
N THR A 54 19.57 3.83 1.68
CA THR A 54 18.58 4.33 2.64
C THR A 54 17.43 5.11 2.01
N ALA A 55 16.21 4.78 2.43
CA ALA A 55 15.04 5.61 2.23
C ALA A 55 15.23 7.01 2.84
N GLN A 56 14.68 8.04 2.19
CA GLN A 56 14.69 9.41 2.73
C GLN A 56 13.42 9.63 3.54
N ALA A 57 13.58 10.01 4.81
CA ALA A 57 12.46 10.30 5.69
C ALA A 57 11.82 11.65 5.29
N GLY A 58 10.53 11.63 4.92
CA GLY A 58 9.75 12.84 4.60
C GLY A 58 8.93 12.74 3.32
N ASP A 59 9.23 11.77 2.45
CA ASP A 59 8.47 11.52 1.23
C ASP A 59 7.24 10.64 1.52
N ASP A 60 6.14 10.82 0.76
CA ASP A 60 4.96 9.93 0.78
C ASP A 60 5.29 8.48 0.32
N ARG A 61 6.55 8.25 -0.07
CA ARG A 61 7.09 7.00 -0.59
C ARG A 61 8.45 6.69 0.03
N CYS A 62 8.71 5.43 0.30
CA CYS A 62 10.01 4.95 0.73
C CYS A 62 10.70 4.24 -0.41
N THR A 63 11.65 4.94 -1.04
CA THR A 63 12.37 4.45 -2.21
C THR A 63 13.74 3.92 -1.80
N TYR A 64 14.01 2.68 -2.20
CA TYR A 64 15.29 2.00 -2.04
C TYR A 64 15.90 1.82 -3.43
N ALA A 65 16.86 2.69 -3.76
CA ALA A 65 17.47 2.72 -5.10
C ALA A 65 18.99 2.92 -5.03
N LYS A 66 19.69 2.38 -6.03
CA LYS A 66 21.11 2.68 -6.32
C LYS A 66 21.28 2.88 -7.83
N SER A 67 22.22 3.74 -8.21
CA SER A 67 22.59 3.98 -9.61
C SER A 67 22.83 2.66 -10.37
N GLY A 68 22.09 2.47 -11.47
CA GLY A 68 22.23 1.32 -12.37
C GLY A 68 21.38 0.09 -12.02
N SER A 69 20.53 0.13 -10.99
CA SER A 69 19.74 -1.02 -10.52
C SER A 69 18.24 -0.74 -10.40
N PRO A 70 17.40 -1.80 -10.39
CA PRO A 70 15.99 -1.77 -9.96
C PRO A 70 15.78 -0.95 -8.68
N ALA A 71 14.79 -0.07 -8.67
CA ALA A 71 14.33 0.62 -7.46
C ALA A 71 13.15 -0.13 -6.82
N ILE A 72 13.18 -0.30 -5.50
CA ILE A 72 12.02 -0.79 -4.72
C ILE A 72 11.35 0.41 -4.06
N ARG A 73 10.02 0.49 -4.13
CA ARG A 73 9.25 1.58 -3.52
C ARG A 73 8.17 1.00 -2.62
N LEU A 74 8.11 1.41 -1.36
CA LEU A 74 6.97 1.16 -0.47
C LEU A 74 6.16 2.44 -0.34
N VAL A 75 4.89 2.38 -0.73
CA VAL A 75 4.01 3.54 -0.82
C VAL A 75 2.64 3.23 -0.22
N ASN A 76 1.89 4.25 0.20
CA ASN A 76 0.46 4.08 0.41
C ASN A 76 -0.19 3.70 -0.92
N SER A 77 -1.08 2.72 -0.88
CA SER A 77 -1.75 2.18 -2.05
C SER A 77 -2.75 3.19 -2.60
N THR A 78 -2.91 3.19 -3.93
CA THR A 78 -4.03 3.92 -4.57
C THR A 78 -5.31 3.09 -4.61
N SER A 79 -5.20 1.77 -4.40
CA SER A 79 -6.33 0.86 -4.24
C SER A 79 -6.62 0.65 -2.76
N ASP A 80 -7.84 1.00 -2.34
CA ASP A 80 -8.25 0.89 -0.92
C ASP A 80 -8.49 -0.57 -0.53
N THR A 81 -8.91 -1.38 -1.50
CA THR A 81 -9.21 -2.79 -1.29
C THR A 81 -8.37 -3.72 -2.16
N ARG A 82 -8.34 -4.98 -1.74
CA ARG A 82 -7.71 -6.09 -2.46
C ARG A 82 -8.32 -6.25 -3.85
N GLU A 83 -9.64 -6.18 -3.92
CA GLU A 83 -10.43 -6.37 -5.13
C GLU A 83 -10.19 -5.23 -6.13
N GLU A 84 -10.14 -3.98 -5.65
CA GLU A 84 -9.77 -2.83 -6.48
C GLU A 84 -8.39 -2.97 -7.11
N PHE A 85 -7.39 -3.40 -6.32
CA PHE A 85 -6.05 -3.64 -6.84
C PHE A 85 -6.05 -4.75 -7.91
N ILE A 86 -6.78 -5.83 -7.69
CA ILE A 86 -6.92 -6.91 -8.68
C ILE A 86 -7.55 -6.40 -9.98
N GLU A 87 -8.62 -5.60 -9.90
CA GLU A 87 -9.28 -5.03 -11.07
C GLU A 87 -8.37 -4.02 -11.82
N LEU A 88 -7.59 -3.24 -11.09
CA LEU A 88 -6.56 -2.38 -11.68
C LEU A 88 -5.55 -3.20 -12.49
N VAL A 89 -5.00 -4.27 -11.89
CA VAL A 89 -4.03 -5.15 -12.57
C VAL A 89 -4.63 -5.79 -13.82
N LYS A 90 -5.90 -6.23 -13.77
CA LYS A 90 -6.60 -6.78 -14.94
C LYS A 90 -6.75 -5.75 -16.06
N THR A 91 -7.06 -4.50 -15.72
CA THR A 91 -7.16 -3.40 -16.68
C THR A 91 -5.82 -3.15 -17.39
N LEU A 92 -4.71 -3.34 -16.67
CA LEU A 92 -3.35 -3.29 -17.21
C LEU A 92 -2.92 -4.58 -17.95
N LYS A 93 -3.84 -5.53 -18.15
CA LYS A 93 -3.59 -6.85 -18.75
C LYS A 93 -2.50 -7.63 -18.02
N GLY A 94 -2.41 -7.44 -16.70
CA GLY A 94 -1.49 -8.15 -15.83
C GLY A 94 -2.02 -9.49 -15.34
N THR A 95 -1.21 -10.14 -14.52
CA THR A 95 -1.59 -11.31 -13.74
C THR A 95 -1.48 -11.01 -12.25
N VAL A 96 -2.29 -11.69 -11.46
CA VAL A 96 -2.26 -11.63 -10.00
C VAL A 96 -2.05 -13.01 -9.42
N GLN A 97 -1.41 -13.05 -8.27
CA GLN A 97 -1.21 -14.25 -7.47
C GLN A 97 -1.40 -13.93 -5.99
N ASP A 98 -1.90 -14.89 -5.25
CA ASP A 98 -2.04 -14.73 -3.80
C ASP A 98 -0.67 -14.73 -3.13
N GLY A 99 -0.43 -13.70 -2.34
CA GLY A 99 0.75 -13.56 -1.53
C GLY A 99 0.49 -13.88 -0.04
N PRO A 100 1.52 -13.77 0.79
CA PRO A 100 1.43 -14.05 2.21
C PRO A 100 0.39 -13.20 2.95
N GLY A 101 -0.30 -13.80 3.91
CA GLY A 101 -1.28 -13.20 4.82
C GLY A 101 -2.29 -12.26 4.14
N GLY A 102 -2.83 -12.66 2.99
CA GLY A 102 -3.86 -11.89 2.28
C GLY A 102 -3.33 -10.81 1.33
N SER A 103 -2.02 -10.75 1.07
CA SER A 103 -1.47 -9.87 0.04
C SER A 103 -1.80 -10.34 -1.37
N VAL A 104 -1.65 -9.44 -2.34
CA VAL A 104 -1.75 -9.73 -3.78
C VAL A 104 -0.45 -9.35 -4.43
N ILE A 105 0.12 -10.27 -5.19
CA ILE A 105 1.34 -10.06 -5.97
C ILE A 105 0.93 -9.95 -7.43
N SER A 106 1.41 -8.92 -8.13
CA SER A 106 1.03 -8.66 -9.52
C SER A 106 2.23 -8.55 -10.45
N SER A 107 1.99 -8.90 -11.71
CA SER A 107 2.93 -8.78 -12.81
C SER A 107 2.22 -8.10 -13.97
N VAL A 108 2.77 -6.98 -14.47
CA VAL A 108 2.21 -6.24 -15.61
C VAL A 108 3.26 -6.03 -16.69
N ALA A 109 2.80 -5.73 -17.91
CA ALA A 109 3.61 -5.24 -19.02
C ALA A 109 4.95 -5.99 -19.22
N PHE A 110 6.09 -5.28 -19.12
CA PHE A 110 7.43 -5.82 -19.37
C PHE A 110 7.83 -6.89 -18.35
N ASP A 111 7.51 -6.70 -17.07
CA ASP A 111 7.88 -7.65 -16.03
C ASP A 111 7.14 -8.98 -16.22
N LEU A 112 5.84 -8.91 -16.57
CA LEU A 112 5.05 -10.09 -16.90
C LEU A 112 5.68 -10.91 -18.04
N GLN A 113 6.12 -10.24 -19.11
CA GLN A 113 6.77 -10.91 -20.26
C GLN A 113 8.09 -11.61 -19.87
N ASN A 114 8.75 -11.13 -18.82
CA ASN A 114 10.00 -11.69 -18.31
C ASN A 114 9.79 -12.59 -17.09
N GLY A 115 8.54 -12.95 -16.75
CA GLY A 115 8.21 -13.79 -15.61
C GLY A 115 8.52 -13.16 -14.25
N LYS A 116 8.56 -11.83 -14.19
CA LYS A 116 8.86 -11.04 -12.98
C LYS A 116 7.61 -10.41 -12.39
N THR A 117 7.69 -10.12 -11.10
CA THR A 117 6.68 -9.39 -10.33
C THR A 117 6.92 -7.89 -10.44
N SER A 118 5.87 -7.14 -10.74
CA SER A 118 5.90 -5.67 -10.82
C SER A 118 5.56 -5.02 -9.49
N ALA A 119 4.59 -5.57 -8.75
CA ALA A 119 4.17 -4.99 -7.48
C ALA A 119 3.58 -6.03 -6.52
N ALA A 120 3.40 -5.63 -5.27
CA ALA A 120 2.62 -6.35 -4.27
C ALA A 120 1.78 -5.40 -3.41
N TRP A 121 0.48 -5.66 -3.31
CA TRP A 121 -0.47 -4.94 -2.46
C TRP A 121 -0.74 -5.70 -1.16
N PHE A 122 -0.84 -5.00 -0.03
CA PHE A 122 -1.19 -5.60 1.27
C PHE A 122 -1.65 -4.54 2.29
N ILE A 123 -2.22 -5.00 3.41
CA ILE A 123 -2.58 -4.13 4.54
C ILE A 123 -1.45 -4.10 5.56
N LEU A 124 -1.02 -2.89 5.94
CA LEU A 124 -0.16 -2.60 7.09
C LEU A 124 -0.94 -1.88 8.18
N GLY A 125 -1.17 -2.57 9.30
CA GLY A 125 -2.06 -2.07 10.34
C GLY A 125 -3.49 -1.95 9.81
N LYS A 126 -3.91 -0.73 9.45
CA LYS A 126 -5.21 -0.45 8.80
C LYS A 126 -5.06 0.19 7.43
N SER A 127 -3.83 0.34 6.95
CA SER A 127 -3.49 1.16 5.78
C SER A 127 -3.14 0.25 4.61
N PRO A 128 -3.78 0.42 3.44
CA PRO A 128 -3.40 -0.32 2.25
C PRO A 128 -2.09 0.26 1.70
N VAL A 129 -1.16 -0.61 1.33
CA VAL A 129 0.16 -0.23 0.82
C VAL A 129 0.54 -1.06 -0.40
N GLU A 130 1.44 -0.52 -1.21
CA GLU A 130 2.02 -1.17 -2.38
C GLU A 130 3.54 -1.20 -2.28
N LEU A 131 4.13 -2.36 -2.58
CA LEU A 131 5.54 -2.50 -2.91
C LEU A 131 5.69 -2.54 -4.43
N GLU A 132 6.30 -1.53 -5.03
CA GLU A 132 6.62 -1.50 -6.45
C GLU A 132 8.07 -1.95 -6.70
N PHE A 133 8.27 -2.74 -7.74
CA PHE A 133 9.57 -3.27 -8.15
C PHE A 133 9.91 -2.76 -9.55
N ASP A 134 10.65 -1.66 -9.64
CA ASP A 134 11.10 -1.12 -10.93
C ASP A 134 12.05 -2.13 -11.60
N ARG A 135 11.74 -2.55 -12.84
CA ARG A 135 12.40 -3.64 -13.59
C ARG A 135 12.17 -5.06 -13.04
N GLY A 136 11.17 -5.22 -12.20
CA GLY A 136 10.65 -6.51 -11.78
C GLY A 136 11.50 -7.26 -10.75
N LEU A 137 10.85 -8.13 -9.99
CA LEU A 137 11.46 -8.97 -8.95
C LEU A 137 11.04 -10.43 -9.09
N GLU A 138 11.86 -11.38 -8.65
CA GLU A 138 11.43 -12.78 -8.54
C GLU A 138 10.32 -12.93 -7.49
N ILE A 139 9.36 -13.80 -7.77
CA ILE A 139 8.17 -13.95 -6.90
C ILE A 139 8.52 -14.31 -5.45
N ASP A 140 9.50 -15.19 -5.23
CA ASP A 140 9.88 -15.61 -3.87
C ASP A 140 10.51 -14.46 -3.08
N LYS A 141 11.25 -13.59 -3.78
CA LYS A 141 11.84 -12.39 -3.19
C LYS A 141 10.77 -11.34 -2.88
N ALA A 142 9.78 -11.18 -3.76
CA ALA A 142 8.62 -10.33 -3.50
C ALA A 142 7.83 -10.80 -2.28
N ARG A 143 7.57 -12.11 -2.16
CA ARG A 143 6.91 -12.71 -0.98
C ARG A 143 7.69 -12.42 0.31
N ALA A 144 9.01 -12.61 0.29
CA ALA A 144 9.86 -12.34 1.44
C ALA A 144 9.83 -10.86 1.88
N LEU A 145 9.81 -9.92 0.92
CA LEU A 145 9.70 -8.49 1.22
C LEU A 145 8.33 -8.10 1.79
N VAL A 146 7.25 -8.71 1.30
CA VAL A 146 5.90 -8.49 1.87
C VAL A 146 5.86 -8.98 3.32
N GLU A 147 6.36 -10.18 3.61
CA GLU A 147 6.45 -10.68 4.99
C GLU A 147 7.33 -9.78 5.86
N ALA A 148 8.40 -9.20 5.28
CA ALA A 148 9.26 -8.28 5.98
C ALA A 148 8.57 -6.97 6.37
N ALA A 149 7.90 -6.34 5.41
CA ALA A 149 7.22 -5.08 5.64
C ALA A 149 6.09 -5.18 6.68
N ARG A 150 5.53 -6.38 6.89
CA ARG A 150 4.35 -6.62 7.75
C ARG A 150 4.64 -6.92 9.21
N ARG A 151 5.91 -7.03 9.59
CA ARG A 151 6.33 -7.17 10.99
C ARG A 151 6.09 -5.89 11.79
#